data_AF-A0A921DU54-F1
#
_entry.id   AF-A0A921DU54-F1
#
_cell.length_a   1.000
_cell.length_b   1.000
_cell.length_c   1.000
_cell.angle_alpha   90.00
_cell.angle_beta   90.00
_cell.angle_gamma   90.00
#
_symmetry.space_group_name_H-M   'P 1'
#
loop_
_entity.id
_entity.type
_entity.pdbx_description
1 polymer ?
#
loop_
_entity_poly.entity_id
_entity_poly.type
_entity_poly.pdbx_seq_one_letter_code
_entity_poly.pdbx_strand_id
1 'polypeptide(L)'
;MRRNNLFVRLLLIIAVVISLVLSFLIWTNNQRYERKTDTETTTKREETTSEQGNFEQVYLPTQIINVTKNKQHHLIYDHQVSLATELRDTMKEWHFGLARNSHQNYADLINSPQTLQLGYHDFISLKLFGKVESQSVLQKATRDRKFTRIIFSTDAKLKTVYFINDTTKQIWQSKVSNVKPSQIAKLIKAADFSTTIRQKHLNGKLRTFYDESVSLTPYSYLINRRNENTYISALLSDSSNSAVDTRESGGKTIYYGGSYRNRQLTVDHRRDQLKFVNNTTTDLP
;
A
#
# COMPACT_ATOMS: atom_id res chain seq x y z
N MET A 1 63.28 11.62 -39.19
CA MET A 1 61.87 12.01 -39.46
C MET A 1 60.85 10.83 -39.45
N ARG A 2 61.10 9.69 -38.78
CA ARG A 2 60.16 8.52 -38.80
C ARG A 2 59.44 8.21 -37.47
N ARG A 3 59.87 8.80 -36.35
CA ARG A 3 59.32 8.56 -34.99
C ARG A 3 58.08 9.40 -34.66
N ASN A 4 57.96 10.62 -35.22
CA ASN A 4 56.79 11.48 -34.97
C ASN A 4 55.50 10.92 -35.57
N ASN A 5 55.56 10.36 -36.78
CA ASN A 5 54.36 9.80 -37.43
C ASN A 5 53.85 8.55 -36.71
N LEU A 6 54.73 7.78 -36.06
CA LEU A 6 54.32 6.62 -35.26
C LEU A 6 53.65 7.06 -33.95
N PHE A 7 54.18 8.10 -33.31
CA PHE A 7 53.61 8.68 -32.09
C PHE A 7 52.21 9.26 -32.33
N VAL A 8 52.05 10.04 -33.40
CA VAL A 8 50.75 10.62 -33.77
C VAL A 8 49.74 9.52 -34.11
N ARG A 9 50.17 8.46 -34.80
CA ARG A 9 49.28 7.33 -35.14
C ARG A 9 48.89 6.50 -33.92
N LEU A 10 49.80 6.30 -32.98
CA LEU A 10 49.52 5.60 -31.72
C LEU A 10 48.53 6.41 -30.87
N LEU A 11 48.72 7.72 -30.79
CA LEU A 11 47.85 8.63 -30.04
C LEU A 11 46.44 8.68 -30.63
N LEU A 12 46.33 8.64 -31.97
CA LEU A 12 45.04 8.59 -32.66
C LEU A 12 44.30 7.26 -32.41
N ILE A 13 45.01 6.13 -32.41
CA ILE A 13 44.42 4.83 -32.06
C ILE A 13 43.91 4.82 -30.62
N ILE A 14 44.70 5.34 -29.67
CA ILE A 14 44.31 5.44 -28.26
C ILE A 14 43.06 6.32 -28.11
N ALA A 15 43.00 7.47 -28.79
CA ALA A 15 41.83 8.36 -28.75
C ALA A 15 40.55 7.68 -29.28
N VAL A 16 40.67 6.91 -30.37
CA VAL A 16 39.54 6.14 -30.93
C VAL A 16 39.08 5.05 -29.96
N VAL A 17 40.00 4.32 -29.34
CA VAL A 17 39.66 3.30 -28.33
C VAL A 17 38.98 3.92 -27.12
N ILE A 18 39.48 5.05 -26.60
CA ILE A 18 38.85 5.77 -25.49
C ILE A 18 37.44 6.25 -25.87
N SER A 19 37.24 6.75 -27.09
CA SER A 19 35.93 7.18 -27.58
C SER A 19 34.94 6.01 -27.67
N LEU A 20 35.39 4.83 -28.08
CA LEU A 20 34.55 3.63 -28.14
C LEU A 20 34.20 3.11 -26.75
N VAL A 21 35.15 3.14 -25.81
CA VAL A 21 34.90 2.76 -24.40
C VAL A 21 33.95 3.75 -23.72
N LEU A 22 34.11 5.06 -23.94
CA LEU A 22 33.17 6.07 -23.42
C LEU A 22 31.78 5.90 -24.04
N SER A 23 31.68 5.64 -25.34
CA SER A 23 30.40 5.39 -26.02
C SER A 23 29.71 4.14 -25.47
N PHE A 24 30.47 3.06 -25.26
CA PHE A 24 29.97 1.84 -24.65
C PHE A 24 29.53 2.05 -23.20
N LEU A 25 30.28 2.84 -22.42
CA LEU A 25 29.90 3.23 -21.06
C LEU A 25 28.64 4.11 -21.04
N ILE A 26 28.44 5.02 -21.99
CA ILE A 26 27.17 5.77 -22.11
C ILE A 26 26.00 4.83 -22.38
N TRP A 27 26.21 3.77 -23.17
CA TRP A 27 25.16 2.82 -23.51
C TRP A 27 24.88 1.79 -22.41
N THR A 28 25.89 1.40 -21.63
CA THR A 28 25.77 0.43 -20.54
C THR A 28 25.52 1.05 -19.17
N ASN A 29 25.78 2.34 -19.00
CA ASN A 29 25.53 3.06 -17.76
C ASN A 29 24.14 3.72 -17.78
N ASN A 30 23.09 2.90 -17.67
CA ASN A 30 21.76 3.35 -17.29
C ASN A 30 21.73 3.68 -15.78
N GLN A 31 22.65 4.55 -15.32
CA GLN A 31 22.55 5.18 -14.00
C GLN A 31 21.53 6.30 -14.14
N ARG A 32 20.31 5.98 -13.69
CA ARG A 32 19.35 6.95 -13.18
C ARG A 32 20.08 7.98 -12.32
N TYR A 33 20.25 9.19 -12.85
CA TYR A 33 20.40 10.40 -12.06
C TYR A 33 19.48 11.45 -12.65
N GLU A 34 18.60 11.94 -11.78
CA GLU A 34 17.51 12.86 -12.04
C GLU A 34 17.95 14.25 -12.51
N ARG A 35 16.94 14.98 -13.01
CA ARG A 35 16.84 16.44 -13.17
C ARG A 35 17.61 17.06 -14.34
N LYS A 36 16.94 17.03 -15.50
CA LYS A 36 16.80 18.26 -16.29
C LYS A 36 15.39 18.83 -16.10
N THR A 37 15.38 19.97 -15.45
CA THR A 37 14.31 20.96 -15.46
C THR A 37 14.28 21.56 -16.87
N ASP A 38 13.47 21.01 -17.77
CA ASP A 38 13.06 21.72 -18.97
C ASP A 38 11.56 21.49 -19.18
N THR A 39 10.85 22.60 -19.06
CA THR A 39 9.42 22.73 -19.26
C THR A 39 9.09 22.54 -20.73
N GLU A 40 8.84 21.30 -21.13
CA GLU A 40 8.03 21.02 -22.31
C GLU A 40 6.78 20.27 -21.87
N THR A 41 5.69 21.03 -21.73
CA THR A 41 4.33 20.54 -21.54
C THR A 41 3.90 19.75 -22.77
N THR A 42 4.39 18.53 -22.90
CA THR A 42 3.70 17.51 -23.69
C THR A 42 2.59 17.01 -22.79
N THR A 43 1.36 17.47 -23.01
CA THR A 43 0.14 16.96 -22.38
C THR A 43 -0.03 15.50 -22.81
N LYS A 44 0.75 14.59 -22.22
CA LYS A 44 0.37 13.20 -22.16
C LYS A 44 -0.92 13.20 -21.36
N ARG A 45 -2.02 12.85 -22.04
CA ARG A 45 -3.16 12.25 -21.35
C ARG A 45 -2.56 11.22 -20.41
N GLU A 46 -2.57 11.50 -19.13
CA GLU A 46 -2.41 10.46 -18.13
C GLU A 46 -3.58 9.54 -18.39
N GLU A 47 -3.34 8.50 -19.18
CA GLU A 47 -4.17 7.31 -19.18
C GLU A 47 -4.34 6.95 -17.71
N THR A 48 -5.58 7.07 -17.23
CA THR A 48 -6.06 6.47 -16.00
C THR A 48 -5.67 5.01 -16.05
N THR A 49 -4.47 4.73 -15.55
CA THR A 49 -3.89 3.41 -15.53
C THR A 49 -4.80 2.61 -14.62
N SER A 50 -5.49 1.64 -15.20
CA SER A 50 -6.40 0.67 -14.61
C SER A 50 -6.49 0.71 -13.07
N GLU A 51 -7.63 1.19 -12.56
CA GLU A 51 -7.98 1.25 -11.13
C GLU A 51 -7.75 -0.06 -10.35
N GLN A 52 -7.66 -1.19 -11.06
CA GLN A 52 -7.40 -2.52 -10.51
C GLN A 52 -6.05 -2.64 -9.77
N GLY A 53 -4.98 -1.99 -10.24
CA GLY A 53 -3.66 -2.08 -9.59
C GLY A 53 -3.61 -1.41 -8.20
N ASN A 54 -4.47 -0.41 -7.98
CA ASN A 54 -4.45 0.40 -6.76
C ASN A 54 -5.40 -0.16 -5.68
N PHE A 55 -6.49 -0.82 -6.08
CA PHE A 55 -7.49 -1.35 -5.14
C PHE A 55 -6.89 -2.28 -4.09
N GLU A 56 -6.01 -3.20 -4.49
CA GLU A 56 -5.37 -4.16 -3.58
C GLU A 56 -4.35 -3.51 -2.64
N GLN A 57 -3.77 -2.38 -3.05
CA GLN A 57 -2.78 -1.63 -2.26
C GLN A 57 -3.43 -0.80 -1.14
N VAL A 58 -4.72 -0.47 -1.26
CA VAL A 58 -5.48 0.27 -0.24
C VAL A 58 -5.78 -0.60 0.99
N TYR A 59 -5.95 -1.93 0.81
CA TYR A 59 -6.35 -2.84 1.89
C TYR A 59 -5.19 -3.63 2.48
N LEU A 60 -4.16 -2.91 2.95
CA LEU A 60 -2.99 -3.50 3.59
C LEU A 60 -3.07 -3.45 5.12
N PRO A 61 -2.45 -4.40 5.83
CA PRO A 61 -2.23 -4.27 7.27
C PRO A 61 -1.31 -3.08 7.54
N THR A 62 -1.59 -2.38 8.62
CA THR A 62 -0.83 -1.19 9.08
C THR A 62 0.15 -1.51 10.20
N GLN A 63 0.04 -2.69 10.80
CA GLN A 63 0.93 -3.16 11.86
C GLN A 63 1.30 -4.62 11.62
N ILE A 64 2.58 -4.94 11.77
CA ILE A 64 3.10 -6.30 11.66
C ILE A 64 3.82 -6.61 12.96
N ILE A 65 3.27 -7.55 13.73
CA ILE A 65 3.79 -7.90 15.05
C ILE A 65 4.24 -9.35 15.02
N ASN A 66 5.52 -9.58 15.25
CA ASN A 66 6.11 -10.89 15.41
C ASN A 66 6.12 -11.26 16.91
N VAL A 67 5.46 -12.36 17.27
CA VAL A 67 5.52 -12.92 18.62
C VAL A 67 6.57 -14.03 18.62
N THR A 68 7.67 -13.80 19.32
CA THR A 68 8.80 -14.74 19.34
C THR A 68 8.47 -16.02 20.11
N LYS A 69 9.36 -17.01 20.04
CA LYS A 69 9.25 -18.24 20.84
C LYS A 69 9.16 -17.96 22.35
N ASN A 70 9.77 -16.86 22.81
CA ASN A 70 9.76 -16.43 24.21
C ASN A 70 8.54 -15.57 24.58
N LYS A 71 7.52 -15.50 23.71
CA LYS A 71 6.31 -14.67 23.87
C LYS A 71 6.60 -13.17 23.94
N GLN A 72 7.74 -12.71 23.43
CA GLN A 72 8.00 -11.28 23.28
C GLN A 72 7.35 -10.78 22.01
N HIS A 73 6.64 -9.67 22.10
CA HIS A 73 5.99 -9.04 20.95
C HIS A 73 6.94 -7.99 20.38
N HIS A 74 7.23 -8.12 19.08
CA HIS A 74 8.04 -7.17 18.35
C HIS A 74 7.23 -6.57 17.23
N LEU A 75 7.13 -5.24 17.21
CA LEU A 75 6.68 -4.55 16.00
C LEU A 75 7.86 -4.51 15.04
N ILE A 76 7.63 -4.98 13.82
CA ILE A 76 8.65 -5.04 12.76
C ILE A 76 8.21 -4.20 11.56
N TYR A 77 9.16 -3.52 10.93
CA TYR A 77 8.95 -2.86 9.66
C TYR A 77 10.27 -2.78 8.88
N ASP A 78 10.16 -2.48 7.59
CA ASP A 78 11.29 -2.30 6.69
C ASP A 78 11.19 -0.89 6.06
N HIS A 79 12.26 -0.09 6.12
CA HIS A 79 12.24 1.28 5.59
C HIS A 79 12.32 1.35 4.06
N GLN A 80 12.84 0.29 3.41
CA GLN A 80 13.08 0.25 1.96
C GLN A 80 11.92 -0.40 1.21
N VAL A 81 11.29 -1.40 1.82
CA VAL A 81 10.24 -2.22 1.19
C VAL A 81 9.01 -2.29 2.08
N SER A 82 7.81 -2.25 1.47
CA SER A 82 6.57 -2.47 2.21
C SER A 82 6.43 -3.93 2.63
N LEU A 83 6.80 -4.23 3.88
CA LEU A 83 6.64 -5.57 4.45
C LEU A 83 5.18 -6.08 4.38
N ALA A 84 4.20 -5.17 4.49
CA ALA A 84 2.79 -5.49 4.34
C ALA A 84 2.44 -5.99 2.93
N THR A 85 3.01 -5.35 1.90
CA THR A 85 2.87 -5.75 0.50
C THR A 85 3.50 -7.11 0.23
N GLU A 86 4.74 -7.33 0.70
CA GLU A 86 5.46 -8.59 0.51
C GLU A 86 4.77 -9.78 1.19
N LEU A 87 4.26 -9.57 2.42
CA LEU A 87 3.50 -10.59 3.13
C LEU A 87 2.19 -10.90 2.43
N ARG A 88 1.49 -9.89 1.93
CA ARG A 88 0.27 -10.06 1.14
C ARG A 88 0.56 -10.89 -0.11
N ASP A 89 1.57 -10.52 -0.88
CA ASP A 89 1.89 -11.19 -2.13
C ASP A 89 2.33 -12.65 -1.88
N THR A 90 2.99 -12.92 -0.73
CA THR A 90 3.23 -14.29 -0.26
C THR A 90 1.94 -15.04 0.09
N MET A 91 0.99 -14.38 0.74
CA MET A 91 -0.30 -14.97 1.15
C MET A 91 -1.26 -15.20 -0.01
N LYS A 92 -1.17 -14.43 -1.11
CA LYS A 92 -1.97 -14.64 -2.33
C LYS A 92 -1.75 -16.03 -2.93
N GLU A 93 -0.54 -16.57 -2.81
CA GLU A 93 -0.22 -17.92 -3.31
C GLU A 93 -0.80 -19.05 -2.44
N TRP A 94 -1.30 -18.73 -1.24
CA TRP A 94 -1.86 -19.73 -0.34
C TRP A 94 -3.26 -20.13 -0.78
N HIS A 95 -3.62 -21.38 -0.54
CA HIS A 95 -4.98 -21.85 -0.78
C HIS A 95 -5.77 -21.85 0.53
N PHE A 96 -6.72 -20.92 0.64
CA PHE A 96 -7.59 -20.83 1.80
C PHE A 96 -8.81 -21.74 1.69
N GLY A 97 -9.11 -22.44 2.79
CA GLY A 97 -10.38 -23.14 2.98
C GLY A 97 -11.49 -22.21 3.46
N LEU A 98 -12.68 -22.79 3.67
CA LEU A 98 -13.82 -22.06 4.25
C LEU A 98 -13.48 -21.59 5.66
N ALA A 99 -13.72 -20.30 5.91
CA ALA A 99 -13.60 -19.73 7.25
C ALA A 99 -14.76 -20.19 8.14
N ARG A 100 -14.46 -20.69 9.34
CA ARG A 100 -15.43 -21.16 10.34
C ARG A 100 -15.17 -20.50 11.67
N ASN A 101 -16.16 -20.46 12.56
CA ASN A 101 -15.94 -20.00 13.93
C ASN A 101 -14.84 -20.87 14.59
N SER A 102 -13.97 -20.22 15.35
CA SER A 102 -12.97 -20.89 16.19
C SER A 102 -13.38 -20.81 17.66
N HIS A 103 -13.04 -21.84 18.42
CA HIS A 103 -13.21 -21.89 19.88
C HIS A 103 -11.93 -21.45 20.63
N GLN A 104 -10.92 -20.95 19.90
CA GLN A 104 -9.71 -20.43 20.52
C GLN A 104 -10.05 -19.28 21.48
N ASN A 105 -9.27 -19.18 22.56
CA ASN A 105 -9.39 -18.04 23.45
C ASN A 105 -8.67 -16.84 22.83
N TYR A 106 -9.31 -15.68 22.86
CA TYR A 106 -8.76 -14.44 22.32
C TYR A 106 -7.42 -14.05 22.95
N ALA A 107 -7.32 -14.07 24.28
CA ALA A 107 -6.10 -13.67 24.98
C ALA A 107 -4.95 -14.67 24.71
N ASP A 108 -5.26 -15.96 24.64
CA ASP A 108 -4.25 -16.99 24.34
C ASP A 108 -3.73 -16.84 22.91
N LEU A 109 -4.62 -16.54 21.96
CA LEU A 109 -4.24 -16.37 20.55
C LEU A 109 -3.39 -15.11 20.33
N ILE A 110 -3.72 -14.00 21.00
CA ILE A 110 -2.90 -12.76 20.97
C ILE A 110 -1.50 -13.01 21.53
N ASN A 111 -1.34 -13.84 22.56
CA ASN A 111 -0.05 -14.11 23.20
C ASN A 111 0.60 -15.43 22.73
N SER A 112 0.13 -15.99 21.62
CA SER A 112 0.62 -17.27 21.12
C SER A 112 2.05 -17.12 20.55
N PRO A 113 3.03 -17.90 21.05
CA PRO A 113 4.41 -17.79 20.59
C PRO A 113 4.56 -18.26 19.14
N GLN A 114 5.61 -17.76 18.47
CA GLN A 114 5.92 -18.08 17.07
C GLN A 114 4.76 -17.78 16.13
N THR A 115 4.14 -16.62 16.30
CA THR A 115 3.06 -16.16 15.44
C THR A 115 3.38 -14.80 14.84
N LEU A 116 2.83 -14.56 13.65
CA LEU A 116 2.81 -13.24 13.04
C LEU A 116 1.40 -12.69 13.12
N GLN A 117 1.26 -11.45 13.55
CA GLN A 117 -0.01 -10.74 13.60
C GLN A 117 0.01 -9.59 12.61
N LEU A 118 -1.00 -9.55 11.73
CA LEU A 118 -1.23 -8.48 10.78
C LEU A 118 -2.43 -7.66 11.28
N GLY A 119 -2.17 -6.44 11.76
CA GLY A 119 -3.19 -5.53 12.29
C GLY A 119 -3.66 -4.54 11.23
N TYR A 120 -4.97 -4.43 11.06
CA TYR A 120 -5.61 -3.44 10.20
C TYR A 120 -6.08 -2.25 11.04
N HIS A 121 -6.08 -1.06 10.42
CA HIS A 121 -6.52 0.16 11.10
C HIS A 121 -8.02 0.14 11.42
N ASP A 122 -8.80 -0.44 10.51
CA ASP A 122 -10.26 -0.59 10.63
C ASP A 122 -10.69 -2.00 10.20
N PHE A 123 -11.98 -2.28 10.30
CA PHE A 123 -12.58 -3.54 9.91
C PHE A 123 -12.47 -3.79 8.41
N ILE A 124 -11.94 -4.97 8.07
CA ILE A 124 -12.05 -5.57 6.75
C ILE A 124 -12.99 -6.77 6.83
N SER A 125 -13.77 -7.00 5.77
CA SER A 125 -14.67 -8.14 5.68
C SER A 125 -13.99 -9.34 5.02
N LEU A 126 -14.36 -10.57 5.39
CA LEU A 126 -13.83 -11.79 4.78
C LEU A 126 -14.05 -11.81 3.27
N LYS A 127 -15.19 -11.31 2.79
CA LYS A 127 -15.45 -11.24 1.35
C LYS A 127 -14.54 -10.25 0.64
N LEU A 128 -14.30 -9.09 1.26
CA LEU A 128 -13.40 -8.07 0.72
C LEU A 128 -11.95 -8.59 0.70
N PHE A 129 -11.48 -9.18 1.80
CA PHE A 129 -10.18 -9.86 1.84
C PHE A 129 -10.08 -10.93 0.76
N GLY A 130 -11.12 -11.78 0.63
CA GLY A 130 -11.16 -12.79 -0.44
C GLY A 130 -11.10 -12.20 -1.85
N LYS A 131 -11.69 -11.02 -2.08
CA LYS A 131 -11.59 -10.32 -3.37
C LYS A 131 -10.18 -9.77 -3.60
N VAL A 132 -9.59 -9.12 -2.61
CA VAL A 132 -8.24 -8.48 -2.69
C VAL A 132 -7.14 -9.53 -2.85
N GLU A 133 -7.26 -10.66 -2.17
CA GLU A 133 -6.27 -11.74 -2.22
C GLU A 133 -6.54 -12.77 -3.34
N SER A 134 -7.55 -12.53 -4.19
CA SER A 134 -7.99 -13.48 -5.23
C SER A 134 -8.39 -14.88 -4.68
N GLN A 135 -8.91 -14.93 -3.44
CA GLN A 135 -9.35 -16.14 -2.75
C GLN A 135 -10.86 -16.35 -2.91
N SER A 136 -11.25 -17.06 -3.96
CA SER A 136 -12.66 -17.31 -4.31
C SER A 136 -13.48 -17.97 -3.19
N VAL A 137 -12.86 -18.84 -2.38
CA VAL A 137 -13.51 -19.53 -1.25
C VAL A 137 -13.92 -18.55 -0.15
N LEU A 138 -13.07 -17.54 0.13
CA LEU A 138 -13.37 -16.52 1.14
C LEU A 138 -14.34 -15.46 0.59
N GLN A 139 -14.21 -15.11 -0.70
CA GLN A 139 -15.13 -14.20 -1.39
C GLN A 139 -16.58 -14.71 -1.38
N LYS A 140 -16.77 -16.03 -1.48
CA LYS A 140 -18.07 -16.70 -1.46
C LYS A 140 -18.52 -17.13 -0.06
N ALA A 141 -17.89 -16.64 1.00
CA ALA A 141 -18.27 -16.98 2.37
C ALA A 141 -19.76 -16.68 2.62
N THR A 142 -20.48 -17.65 3.19
CA THR A 142 -21.93 -17.54 3.45
C THR A 142 -22.27 -16.38 4.37
N ARG A 143 -21.39 -16.05 5.32
CA ARG A 143 -21.52 -14.91 6.23
C ARG A 143 -20.31 -14.01 6.06
N ASP A 144 -20.55 -12.74 5.75
CA ASP A 144 -19.47 -11.78 5.64
C ASP A 144 -19.07 -11.29 7.04
N ARG A 145 -17.92 -11.78 7.53
CA ARG A 145 -17.44 -11.50 8.88
C ARG A 145 -16.41 -10.38 8.84
N LYS A 146 -16.50 -9.47 9.81
CA LYS A 146 -15.57 -8.35 9.96
C LYS A 146 -14.45 -8.69 10.94
N PHE A 147 -13.21 -8.44 10.55
CA PHE A 147 -12.03 -8.65 11.38
C PHE A 147 -11.11 -7.42 11.31
N THR A 148 -10.25 -7.26 12.32
CA THR A 148 -9.22 -6.21 12.40
C THR A 148 -7.82 -6.78 12.45
N ARG A 149 -7.69 -8.11 12.57
CA ARG A 149 -6.39 -8.77 12.72
C ARG A 149 -6.39 -10.14 12.06
N ILE A 150 -5.25 -10.49 11.47
CA ILE A 150 -4.94 -11.83 11.01
C ILE A 150 -3.79 -12.37 11.85
N ILE A 151 -3.89 -13.61 12.34
CA ILE A 151 -2.81 -14.29 13.08
C ILE A 151 -2.54 -15.65 12.45
N PHE A 152 -1.26 -15.98 12.27
CA PHE A 152 -0.85 -17.30 11.80
C PHE A 152 0.54 -17.68 12.35
N SER A 153 0.81 -18.99 12.39
CA SER A 153 2.11 -19.51 12.87
C SER A 153 3.24 -19.16 11.89
N THR A 154 4.41 -18.80 12.42
CA THR A 154 5.65 -18.61 11.64
C THR A 154 6.51 -19.87 11.58
N ASP A 155 6.06 -20.98 12.18
CA ASP A 155 6.77 -22.25 12.17
C ASP A 155 6.47 -23.10 10.93
N ALA A 156 7.19 -24.22 10.78
CA ALA A 156 7.00 -25.15 9.66
C ALA A 156 5.62 -25.86 9.68
N LYS A 157 4.84 -25.72 10.77
CA LYS A 157 3.53 -26.37 10.95
C LYS A 157 2.37 -25.43 10.63
N LEU A 158 2.62 -24.30 9.96
CA LEU A 158 1.59 -23.38 9.49
C LEU A 158 0.51 -24.12 8.66
N LYS A 159 -0.68 -24.27 9.24
CA LYS A 159 -1.84 -24.94 8.62
C LYS A 159 -3.14 -24.16 8.79
N THR A 160 -3.13 -23.10 9.59
CA THR A 160 -4.34 -22.36 9.94
C THR A 160 -4.02 -20.88 10.06
N VAL A 161 -4.91 -20.08 9.48
CA VAL A 161 -4.93 -18.63 9.60
C VAL A 161 -6.17 -18.24 10.39
N TYR A 162 -6.00 -17.36 11.37
CA TYR A 162 -7.07 -16.85 12.22
C TYR A 162 -7.39 -15.40 11.83
N PHE A 163 -8.67 -15.13 11.63
CA PHE A 163 -9.24 -13.80 11.43
C PHE A 163 -9.93 -13.39 12.72
N ILE A 164 -9.56 -12.25 13.28
CA ILE A 164 -9.96 -11.85 14.64
C ILE A 164 -10.60 -10.46 14.59
N ASN A 165 -11.74 -10.34 15.25
CA ASN A 165 -12.34 -9.04 15.55
C ASN A 165 -11.92 -8.61 16.95
N ASP A 166 -11.01 -7.64 17.07
CA ASP A 166 -10.49 -7.19 18.38
C ASP A 166 -11.57 -6.52 19.25
N THR A 167 -12.68 -6.05 18.66
CA THR A 167 -13.78 -5.40 19.42
C THR A 167 -14.75 -6.44 20.00
N THR A 168 -15.22 -7.39 19.18
CA THR A 168 -16.17 -8.43 19.62
C THR A 168 -15.48 -9.67 20.18
N LYS A 169 -14.15 -9.76 20.06
CA LYS A 169 -13.31 -10.92 20.39
C LYS A 169 -13.69 -12.20 19.62
N GLN A 170 -14.47 -12.07 18.55
CA GLN A 170 -14.85 -13.19 17.70
C GLN A 170 -13.66 -13.63 16.85
N ILE A 171 -13.48 -14.95 16.73
CA ILE A 171 -12.37 -15.56 16.01
C ILE A 171 -12.95 -16.50 14.96
N TRP A 172 -12.46 -16.36 13.74
CA TRP A 172 -12.70 -17.29 12.65
C TRP A 172 -11.37 -17.90 12.22
N GLN A 173 -11.40 -19.17 11.84
CA GLN A 173 -10.23 -19.89 11.37
C GLN A 173 -10.47 -20.41 9.95
N SER A 174 -9.45 -20.34 9.12
CA SER A 174 -9.40 -20.99 7.81
C SER A 174 -8.18 -21.90 7.75
N LYS A 175 -8.37 -23.10 7.21
CA LYS A 175 -7.25 -23.99 6.89
C LYS A 175 -6.54 -23.43 5.66
N VAL A 176 -5.21 -23.50 5.66
CA VAL A 176 -4.40 -23.06 4.52
C VAL A 176 -3.49 -24.18 4.05
N SER A 177 -3.24 -24.22 2.74
CA SER A 177 -2.25 -25.08 2.09
C SER A 177 -1.42 -24.27 1.08
N ASN A 178 -0.40 -24.90 0.50
CA ASN A 178 0.59 -24.23 -0.37
C ASN A 178 1.34 -23.07 0.33
N VAL A 179 1.50 -23.17 1.66
CA VAL A 179 2.20 -22.16 2.43
C VAL A 179 3.71 -22.30 2.25
N LYS A 180 4.42 -21.18 2.28
CA LYS A 180 5.89 -21.12 2.20
C LYS A 180 6.47 -20.48 3.48
N PRO A 181 6.54 -21.21 4.61
CA PRO A 181 7.00 -20.63 5.89
C PRO A 181 8.42 -20.05 5.82
N SER A 182 9.27 -20.59 4.95
CA SER A 182 10.63 -20.09 4.74
C SER A 182 10.66 -18.67 4.13
N GLN A 183 9.69 -18.31 3.28
CA GLN A 183 9.56 -16.95 2.74
C GLN A 183 9.12 -15.98 3.83
N ILE A 184 8.12 -16.35 4.63
CA ILE A 184 7.69 -15.55 5.80
C ILE A 184 8.86 -15.33 6.77
N ALA A 185 9.63 -16.38 7.07
CA ALA A 185 10.80 -16.27 7.94
C ALA A 185 11.89 -15.36 7.34
N LYS A 186 12.08 -15.34 6.02
CA LYS A 186 12.98 -14.40 5.35
C LYS A 186 12.49 -12.96 5.48
N LEU A 187 11.21 -12.70 5.24
CA LEU A 187 10.62 -11.36 5.37
C LEU A 187 10.75 -10.82 6.80
N ILE A 188 10.49 -11.64 7.82
CA ILE A 188 10.66 -11.25 9.22
C ILE A 188 12.12 -10.93 9.54
N LYS A 189 13.08 -11.66 8.97
CA LYS A 189 14.52 -11.43 9.18
C LYS A 189 15.09 -10.26 8.38
N ALA A 190 14.47 -9.94 7.25
CA ALA A 190 14.89 -8.84 6.38
C ALA A 190 14.49 -7.47 6.94
N ALA A 191 13.46 -7.42 7.78
CA ALA A 191 13.03 -6.19 8.46
C ALA A 191 14.21 -5.50 9.17
N ASP A 192 14.51 -4.28 8.73
CA ASP A 192 15.63 -3.48 9.23
C ASP A 192 15.33 -2.78 10.56
N PHE A 193 14.06 -2.75 10.96
CA PHE A 193 13.62 -2.26 12.25
C PHE A 193 12.80 -3.30 13.01
N SER A 194 13.12 -3.41 14.31
CA SER A 194 12.37 -4.21 15.27
C SER A 194 12.42 -3.56 16.64
N THR A 195 11.27 -3.42 17.30
CA THR A 195 11.19 -2.90 18.67
C THR A 195 10.22 -3.71 19.52
N THR A 196 10.53 -3.85 20.80
CA THR A 196 9.68 -4.55 21.75
C THR A 196 8.46 -3.70 22.10
N ILE A 197 7.30 -4.32 22.05
CA ILE A 197 6.01 -3.68 22.32
C ILE A 197 5.19 -4.50 23.31
N ARG A 198 4.22 -3.84 23.95
CA ARG A 198 3.15 -4.50 24.71
C ARG A 198 1.80 -4.22 24.09
N GLN A 199 0.96 -5.25 24.00
CA GLN A 199 -0.42 -5.09 23.59
C GLN A 199 -1.32 -5.10 24.85
N LYS A 200 -2.04 -4.01 25.09
CA LYS A 200 -2.93 -3.85 26.24
C LYS A 200 -4.31 -3.37 25.79
N HIS A 201 -5.34 -3.77 26.52
CA HIS A 201 -6.68 -3.26 26.29
C HIS A 201 -6.82 -1.87 26.93
N LEU A 202 -7.22 -0.89 26.12
CA LEU A 202 -7.57 0.46 26.58
C LEU A 202 -8.95 0.80 26.01
N ASN A 203 -9.90 1.15 26.89
CA ASN A 203 -11.29 1.44 26.52
C ASN A 203 -11.92 0.35 25.63
N GLY A 204 -11.70 -0.92 26.01
CA GLY A 204 -12.23 -2.08 25.29
C GLY A 204 -11.55 -2.40 23.95
N LYS A 205 -10.51 -1.65 23.55
CA LYS A 205 -9.75 -1.88 22.31
C LYS A 205 -8.34 -2.34 22.61
N LEU A 206 -7.85 -3.35 21.90
CA LEU A 206 -6.45 -3.74 21.95
C LEU A 206 -5.59 -2.65 21.32
N ARG A 207 -4.59 -2.15 22.06
CA ARG A 207 -3.66 -1.10 21.63
C ARG A 207 -2.23 -1.56 21.84
N THR A 208 -1.37 -1.13 20.93
CA THR A 208 0.07 -1.35 20.98
C THR A 208 0.74 -0.18 21.70
N PHE A 209 1.59 -0.49 22.68
CA PHE A 209 2.40 0.45 23.43
C PHE A 209 3.87 0.10 23.25
N TYR A 210 4.72 1.12 23.14
CA TYR A 210 6.17 0.97 23.13
C TYR A 210 6.67 1.04 24.55
N ASP A 211 7.53 0.10 24.92
CA ASP A 211 8.10 0.04 26.28
C ASP A 211 9.30 0.98 26.43
N GLU A 212 9.96 1.29 25.32
CA GLU A 212 11.14 2.13 25.24
C GLU A 212 10.92 3.25 24.22
N SER A 213 11.72 4.32 24.32
CA SER A 213 11.72 5.39 23.34
C SER A 213 12.19 4.86 21.99
N VAL A 214 11.40 5.11 20.95
CA VAL A 214 11.74 4.74 19.57
C VAL A 214 12.18 5.97 18.80
N SER A 215 13.34 5.89 18.14
CA SER A 215 13.78 6.89 17.18
C SER A 215 13.24 6.56 15.79
N LEU A 216 12.52 7.48 15.18
CA LEU A 216 11.96 7.32 13.83
C LEU A 216 12.64 8.30 12.88
N THR A 217 12.91 7.84 11.65
CA THR A 217 13.43 8.71 10.60
C THR A 217 12.30 9.62 10.10
N PRO A 218 12.47 10.95 10.13
CA PRO A 218 11.46 11.86 9.58
C PRO A 218 11.39 11.73 8.07
N TYR A 219 10.19 11.57 7.52
CA TYR A 219 9.94 11.57 6.09
C TYR A 219 9.51 12.96 5.62
N SER A 220 10.07 13.42 4.50
CA SER A 220 9.67 14.65 3.83
C SER A 220 9.07 14.31 2.48
N TYR A 221 7.92 14.92 2.15
CA TYR A 221 7.23 14.71 0.89
C TYR A 221 7.03 16.04 0.17
N LEU A 222 7.26 16.05 -1.14
CA LEU A 222 6.81 17.14 -2.00
C LEU A 222 5.35 16.87 -2.36
N ILE A 223 4.48 17.81 -1.98
CA ILE A 223 3.07 17.75 -2.33
C ILE A 223 2.92 18.27 -3.76
N ASN A 224 2.64 17.36 -4.70
CA ASN A 224 2.27 17.73 -6.05
C ASN A 224 0.80 18.15 -6.07
N ARG A 225 0.51 19.33 -6.65
CA ARG A 225 -0.85 19.79 -6.86
C ARG A 225 -1.34 19.39 -8.24
N ARG A 226 -2.49 18.75 -8.30
CA ARG A 226 -3.15 18.42 -9.57
C ARG A 226 -4.07 19.57 -9.97
N ASN A 227 -4.13 19.87 -11.26
CA ASN A 227 -5.00 20.92 -11.77
C ASN A 227 -6.48 20.59 -11.50
N GLU A 228 -7.24 21.57 -10.99
CA GLU A 228 -8.67 21.47 -10.68
C GLU A 228 -9.51 20.93 -11.83
N ASN A 229 -9.15 21.27 -13.08
CA ASN A 229 -9.82 20.78 -14.29
C ASN A 229 -9.84 19.26 -14.38
N THR A 230 -8.85 18.56 -13.81
CA THR A 230 -8.87 17.10 -13.77
C THR A 230 -10.03 16.57 -12.95
N TYR A 231 -10.30 17.19 -11.79
CA TYR A 231 -11.41 16.78 -10.92
C TYR A 231 -12.76 17.21 -11.50
N ILE A 232 -12.83 18.38 -12.14
CA ILE A 232 -14.05 18.83 -12.84
C ILE A 232 -14.44 17.82 -13.92
N SER A 233 -13.52 17.46 -14.82
CA SER A 233 -13.81 16.49 -15.87
C SER A 233 -14.12 15.09 -15.34
N ALA A 234 -13.45 14.64 -14.28
CA ALA A 234 -13.68 13.31 -13.73
C ALA A 234 -15.00 13.19 -12.94
N LEU A 235 -15.41 14.23 -12.23
CA LEU A 235 -16.52 14.17 -11.27
C LEU A 235 -17.80 14.86 -11.76
N LEU A 236 -17.69 15.86 -12.63
CA LEU A 236 -18.82 16.69 -13.08
C LEU A 236 -19.26 16.39 -14.52
N SER A 237 -18.44 15.73 -15.34
CA SER A 237 -18.85 15.32 -16.68
C SER A 237 -19.94 14.24 -16.62
N ASP A 238 -20.96 14.38 -17.44
CA ASP A 238 -21.95 13.35 -17.75
C ASP A 238 -22.00 13.09 -19.26
N SER A 239 -22.67 12.02 -19.67
CA SER A 239 -22.79 11.62 -21.09
C SER A 239 -23.58 12.63 -21.95
N SER A 240 -24.08 13.72 -21.36
CA SER A 240 -24.92 14.73 -22.01
C SER A 240 -24.24 16.09 -22.23
N ASN A 241 -22.92 16.23 -22.04
CA ASN A 241 -22.21 17.51 -22.21
C ASN A 241 -22.87 18.65 -21.38
N SER A 242 -23.26 18.36 -20.12
CA SER A 242 -23.81 19.36 -19.23
C SER A 242 -22.81 20.50 -18.98
N ALA A 243 -23.22 21.74 -19.22
CA ALA A 243 -22.42 22.92 -18.92
C ALA A 243 -22.02 22.94 -17.43
N VAL A 244 -20.75 23.26 -17.15
CA VAL A 244 -20.25 23.39 -15.78
C VAL A 244 -20.37 24.85 -15.37
N ASP A 245 -21.20 25.14 -14.38
CA ASP A 245 -21.30 26.49 -13.82
C ASP A 245 -20.29 26.69 -12.71
N THR A 246 -19.75 27.90 -12.59
CA THR A 246 -18.75 28.24 -11.57
C THR A 246 -19.20 29.43 -10.73
N ARG A 247 -18.96 29.36 -9.42
CA ARG A 247 -19.14 30.48 -8.48
C ARG A 247 -17.92 30.61 -7.60
N GLU A 248 -17.33 31.79 -7.56
CA GLU A 248 -16.20 32.11 -6.67
C GLU A 248 -16.66 33.03 -5.54
N SER A 249 -16.24 32.71 -4.31
CA SER A 249 -16.46 33.59 -3.15
C SER A 249 -15.50 33.26 -2.02
N GLY A 250 -14.82 34.28 -1.49
CA GLY A 250 -14.05 34.16 -0.25
C GLY A 250 -12.89 33.15 -0.29
N GLY A 251 -12.22 32.98 -1.44
CA GLY A 251 -11.12 32.02 -1.61
C GLY A 251 -11.59 30.57 -1.81
N LYS A 252 -12.87 30.38 -2.14
CA LYS A 252 -13.42 29.09 -2.55
C LYS A 252 -14.02 29.21 -3.95
N THR A 253 -13.83 28.17 -4.74
CA THR A 253 -14.48 28.01 -6.05
C THR A 253 -15.44 26.83 -5.97
N ILE A 254 -16.68 27.04 -6.38
CA ILE A 254 -17.72 26.00 -6.41
C ILE A 254 -18.12 25.78 -7.86
N TYR A 255 -17.94 24.55 -8.32
CA TYR A 255 -18.34 24.06 -9.63
C TYR A 255 -19.60 23.21 -9.51
N TYR A 256 -20.55 23.41 -10.42
CA TYR A 256 -21.80 22.68 -10.49
C TYR A 256 -21.88 21.94 -11.82
N GLY A 257 -22.32 20.68 -11.79
CA GLY A 257 -22.52 19.85 -12.97
C GLY A 257 -23.75 18.94 -12.85
N GLY A 258 -24.05 18.24 -13.94
CA GLY A 258 -25.25 17.42 -14.10
C GLY A 258 -26.52 18.22 -14.45
N SER A 259 -27.54 17.53 -14.99
CA SER A 259 -28.73 18.15 -15.61
C SER A 259 -29.52 19.11 -14.71
N TYR A 260 -29.35 19.05 -13.40
CA TYR A 260 -30.01 19.93 -12.41
C TYR A 260 -29.03 20.49 -11.36
N ARG A 261 -27.74 20.64 -11.69
CA ARG A 261 -26.70 21.11 -10.74
C ARG A 261 -26.61 20.24 -9.46
N ASN A 262 -26.95 18.97 -9.63
CA ASN A 262 -27.02 17.96 -8.56
C ASN A 262 -25.64 17.43 -8.17
N ARG A 263 -24.60 17.70 -8.96
CA ARG A 263 -23.21 17.42 -8.62
C ARG A 263 -22.50 18.72 -8.29
N GLN A 264 -21.84 18.78 -7.15
CA GLN A 264 -21.12 19.97 -6.67
C GLN A 264 -19.69 19.59 -6.29
N LEU A 265 -18.72 20.32 -6.85
CA LEU A 265 -17.32 20.27 -6.46
C LEU A 265 -16.94 21.61 -5.82
N THR A 266 -16.49 21.60 -4.57
CA THR A 266 -16.00 22.79 -3.86
C THR A 266 -14.49 22.68 -3.67
N VAL A 267 -13.76 23.70 -4.12
CA VAL A 267 -12.31 23.84 -3.95
C VAL A 267 -12.05 24.95 -2.93
N ASP A 268 -11.40 24.61 -1.82
CA ASP A 268 -10.93 25.56 -0.80
C ASP A 268 -9.42 25.78 -0.93
N HIS A 269 -9.04 26.86 -1.61
CA HIS A 269 -7.65 27.20 -1.92
C HIS A 269 -6.79 27.49 -0.69
N ARG A 270 -7.43 27.84 0.44
CA ARG A 270 -6.73 28.16 1.69
C ARG A 270 -6.33 26.90 2.46
N ARG A 271 -7.10 25.82 2.27
CA ARG A 271 -6.90 24.54 2.97
C ARG A 271 -6.34 23.44 2.08
N ASP A 272 -6.19 23.69 0.79
CA ASP A 272 -5.84 22.68 -0.23
C ASP A 272 -6.81 21.48 -0.17
N GLN A 273 -8.11 21.78 -0.05
CA GLN A 273 -9.18 20.79 0.14
C GLN A 273 -10.18 20.83 -1.02
N LEU A 274 -10.52 19.64 -1.53
CA LEU A 274 -11.63 19.45 -2.45
C LEU A 274 -12.75 18.66 -1.78
N LYS A 275 -14.00 19.08 -1.98
CA LYS A 275 -15.20 18.37 -1.53
C LYS A 275 -16.14 18.16 -2.70
N PHE A 276 -16.44 16.90 -2.99
CA PHE A 276 -17.46 16.52 -3.97
C PHE A 276 -18.73 16.04 -3.27
N VAL A 277 -19.89 16.43 -3.80
CA VAL A 277 -21.21 15.97 -3.35
C VAL A 277 -22.05 15.65 -4.58
N ASN A 278 -22.70 14.48 -4.58
CA ASN A 278 -23.68 14.10 -5.58
C ASN A 278 -25.06 13.89 -4.95
N ASN A 279 -25.98 14.81 -5.22
CA ASN A 279 -27.33 14.85 -4.68
C ASN A 279 -28.35 14.05 -5.51
N THR A 280 -27.92 13.27 -6.52
CA THR A 280 -28.82 12.32 -7.21
C THR A 280 -29.18 11.11 -6.37
N THR A 281 -28.29 10.75 -5.45
CA THR A 281 -28.43 9.63 -4.53
C THR A 281 -28.90 10.17 -3.20
N THR A 282 -30.20 10.43 -3.09
CA THR A 282 -30.86 10.48 -1.79
C THR A 282 -31.09 9.04 -1.34
N ASP A 283 -30.15 8.49 -0.58
CA ASP A 283 -30.51 7.44 0.37
C ASP A 283 -31.30 8.13 1.49
N LEU A 284 -32.61 8.32 1.25
CA LEU A 284 -33.55 8.51 2.35
C LEU A 284 -33.59 7.17 3.12
N PRO A 285 -33.47 7.20 4.46
CA PRO A 285 -33.42 6.01 5.30
C PRO A 285 -34.68 5.13 5.20
#